data_AF-A0A930DAH4-F1
#
_entry.id   AF-A0A930DAH4-F1
#
_cell.length_a   1.000
_cell.length_b   1.000
_cell.length_c   1.000
_cell.angle_alpha   90.00
_cell.angle_beta   90.00
_cell.angle_gamma   90.00
#
_symmetry.space_group_name_H-M   'P 1'
#
loop_
_entity.id
_entity.type
_entity.pdbx_description
1 polymer ?
#
loop_
_entity_poly.entity_id
_entity_poly.type
_entity_poly.pdbx_seq_one_letter_code
_entity_poly.pdbx_strand_id
1 'polypeptide(L)' 'MNNCRVSVIIPVFNLENFLRRCIDSVLNQSFSGLEIIIVDDESTDNSGKI' A
#
# COMPACT_ATOMS: atom_id res chain seq x y z
N MET A 1 -15.61 9.24 14.08
CA MET A 1 -14.83 7.99 13.99
C MET A 1 -14.81 7.57 12.55
N ASN A 2 -13.65 7.57 11.89
CA ASN A 2 -13.53 7.02 10.54
C ASN A 2 -13.62 5.51 10.68
N ASN A 3 -14.77 4.95 10.35
CA ASN A 3 -15.03 3.52 10.50
C ASN A 3 -14.35 2.77 9.35
N CYS A 4 -13.03 2.60 9.44
CA CYS A 4 -12.31 1.71 8.56
C CYS A 4 -12.90 0.29 8.71
N ARG A 5 -13.30 -0.31 7.60
CA ARG A 5 -13.98 -1.63 7.59
C ARG A 5 -13.06 -2.74 7.12
N VAL A 6 -12.01 -2.38 6.37
CA VAL A 6 -11.04 -3.33 5.82
C VAL A 6 -9.67 -2.65 5.82
N SER A 7 -8.69 -3.32 6.41
CA SER A 7 -7.27 -2.92 6.34
C SER A 7 -6.53 -3.84 5.37
N VAL A 8 -5.76 -3.25 4.45
CA VAL A 8 -4.93 -3.95 3.47
C VAL A 8 -3.47 -3.76 3.87
N ILE A 9 -2.78 -4.85 4.20
CA ILE A 9 -1.37 -4.85 4.56
C ILE A 9 -0.57 -5.29 3.34
N ILE A 10 0.36 -4.45 2.89
CA ILE A 10 1.20 -4.70 1.72
C ILE A 10 2.67 -4.77 2.19
N PRO A 11 3.24 -5.98 2.36
CA PRO A 11 4.67 -6.12 2.59
C PRO A 11 5.44 -5.81 1.30
N VAL A 12 6.57 -5.11 1.43
CA VAL A 12 7.35 -4.60 0.30
C VAL A 12 8.82 -4.92 0.51
N PHE A 13 9.45 -5.47 -0.52
CA PHE A 13 10.90 -5.62 -0.63
C PHE A 13 11.35 -5.42 -2.07
N ASN A 14 12.06 -4.32 -2.35
CA ASN A 14 12.60 -3.98 -3.67
C ASN A 14 11.57 -3.98 -4.83
N LEU A 15 10.47 -3.23 -4.67
CA LEU A 15 9.36 -3.15 -5.64
C LEU A 15 9.13 -1.73 -6.20
N GLU A 16 10.15 -0.87 -6.27
CA GLU A 16 9.98 0.56 -6.64
C GLU A 16 9.21 0.77 -7.96
N ASN A 17 9.37 -0.15 -8.92
CA ASN A 17 8.74 -0.07 -10.24
C ASN A 17 7.24 -0.47 -10.25
N PHE A 18 6.76 -1.11 -9.19
CA PHE A 18 5.39 -1.67 -9.12
C PHE A 18 4.57 -1.12 -7.96
N LEU A 19 5.21 -0.65 -6.89
CA LEU A 19 4.55 -0.28 -5.64
C LEU A 19 3.48 0.78 -5.86
N ARG A 20 3.77 1.85 -6.62
CA ARG A 20 2.77 2.88 -6.93
C ARG A 20 1.54 2.31 -7.65
N ARG A 21 1.74 1.49 -8.68
CA ARG A 21 0.63 0.85 -9.41
C ARG A 21 -0.19 -0.07 -8.50
N CYS A 22 0.45 -0.76 -7.56
CA CYS A 22 -0.21 -1.59 -6.56
C CYS A 22 -1.09 -0.74 -5.64
N ILE A 23 -0.55 0.33 -5.06
CA ILE A 23 -1.28 1.27 -4.19
C ILE A 23 -2.46 1.88 -4.95
N ASP A 24 -2.23 2.37 -6.17
CA ASP A 24 -3.28 2.96 -7.01
C ASP A 24 -4.40 1.94 -7.32
N SER A 25 -4.05 0.67 -7.52
CA SER A 25 -5.04 -0.39 -7.74
C SER A 25 -5.90 -0.64 -6.50
N VAL A 26 -5.35 -0.54 -5.29
CA VAL A 26 -6.09 -0.73 -4.03
C VAL A 26 -6.92 0.52 -3.69
N LEU A 27 -6.43 1.72 -4.02
CA LEU A 27 -7.17 2.96 -3.80
C LEU A 27 -8.37 3.12 -4.76
N ASN A 28 -8.28 2.61 -5.99
CA ASN A 28 -9.31 2.74 -7.01
C ASN A 28 -10.46 1.71 -6.88
N GLN A 29 -10.85 1.36 -5.66
CA GLN A 29 -11.99 0.48 -5.40
C GLN A 29 -13.28 1.28 -5.22
N SER A 30 -14.42 0.71 -5.62
CA SER A 30 -15.74 1.31 -5.36
C SER A 30 -16.15 1.23 -3.87
N PHE A 31 -15.46 0.41 -3.09
CA PHE A 31 -15.66 0.26 -1.65
C PHE A 31 -15.00 1.41 -0.87
N SER A 32 -15.74 1.99 0.07
CA SER A 32 -15.22 3.04 0.96
C SER A 32 -14.87 2.49 2.36
N GLY A 33 -13.93 3.16 3.03
CA GLY A 33 -13.48 2.75 4.36
C GLY A 33 -12.32 1.75 4.33
N LEU A 34 -11.38 1.95 3.40
CA LEU A 34 -10.11 1.25 3.35
C LEU A 34 -9.05 1.97 4.18
N GLU A 35 -8.19 1.18 4.83
CA GLU A 35 -6.90 1.59 5.38
C GLU A 35 -5.83 0.77 4.66
N ILE A 36 -4.76 1.43 4.23
CA ILE A 36 -3.63 0.77 3.57
C ILE A 36 -2.41 0.95 4.45
N ILE A 37 -1.79 -0.16 4.82
CA ILE A 37 -0.56 -0.20 5.61
C ILE A 37 0.51 -0.83 4.75
N ILE A 38 1.55 -0.05 4.45
CA ILE A 38 2.71 -0.53 3.70
C ILE A 38 3.81 -0.83 4.70
N VAL A 39 4.36 -2.05 4.64
CA VAL A 39 5.45 -2.49 5.51
C VAL A 39 6.67 -2.74 4.64
N ASP A 40 7.62 -1.81 4.68
CA ASP A 40 8.91 -1.97 4.01
C ASP A 40 9.82 -2.90 4.82
N ASP A 41 10.26 -3.99 4.20
CA ASP A 41 11.11 -5.04 4.79
C ASP A 41 12.59 -4.77 4.47
N GLU A 42 13.06 -3.57 4.82
CA GLU A 42 14.44 -3.12 4.57
C GLU A 42 14.80 -3.14 3.07
N SER A 43 13.95 -2.56 2.22
CA SER A 43 14.29 -2.43 0.80
C SER A 43 15.57 -1.62 0.59
N THR A 44 16.38 -2.07 -0.36
CA THR A 44 17.62 -1.39 -0.79
C THR A 44 17.41 -0.44 -1.97
N ASP A 45 16.23 -0.49 -2.59
CA ASP A 45 15.81 0.43 -3.66
C ASP A 45 15.02 1.63 -3.10
N ASN A 46 14.27 2.34 -3.95
CA ASN A 46 13.48 3.49 -3.50
C ASN A 46 12.07 3.15 -2.99
N SER A 47 11.74 1.88 -2.75
CA SER A 47 10.40 1.47 -2.31
C SER A 47 9.92 2.20 -1.05
N GLY A 48 10.77 2.34 -0.04
CA GLY A 48 10.42 3.04 1.21
C GLY A 48 10.22 4.57 1.07
N LYS A 49 10.44 5.14 -0.12
CA LYS A 49 10.21 6.57 -0.42
C LYS A 49 8.91 6.82 -1.20
N ILE A 50 8.22 5.76 -1.64
CA ILE A 50 6.97 5.82 -2.43
C ILE A 50 5.78 5.92 -1.49
#